data_AF-A0A819K2D0-F1
#
_entry.id   AF-A0A819K2D0-F1
#
_cell.length_a   1.000
_cell.length_b   1.000
_cell.length_c   1.000
_cell.angle_alpha   90.00
_cell.angle_beta   90.00
_cell.angle_gamma   90.00
#
_symmetry.space_group_name_H-M   'P 1'
#
loop_
_entity.id
_entity.type
_entity.pdbx_description
1 polymer ?
#
loop_
_entity_poly.entity_id
_entity_poly.type
_entity_poly.pdbx_seq_one_letter_code
_entity_poly.pdbx_strand_id
1 'polypeptide(L)'
;MQYKRLFFAGDAVHILPPTGAKGLNTAVKDVQSNAANWMNGLRTKHNINIAQGCREPALDSFIVNSSDPCFIQTSYNNYEQVMNEFGQFSGGGFAGDENCRQGFSDPRQGFETCAFNSLSAALDPFLARSTRYITCPNSIQLVNKLKTKGQFQNTFLMLVFISDVYHYRCCAHNFECGWPYYSEELWLATWNNGLCASMHAASQVTALVGPNNGIQVTIVEENEYPFDDTIHFHFQIIDTNTI
;
A
#
# COMPACT_ATOMS: atom_id res chain seq x y z
N MET A 1 -10.03 11.44 0.18
CA MET A 1 -10.27 12.64 1.03
C MET A 1 -9.24 12.62 2.15
N GLN A 2 -8.62 13.77 2.47
CA GLN A 2 -7.57 13.87 3.49
C GLN A 2 -8.13 14.56 4.74
N TYR A 3 -8.10 13.91 5.91
CA TYR A 3 -8.34 14.59 7.19
C TYR A 3 -7.01 14.75 7.93
N LYS A 4 -6.53 15.99 8.01
CA LYS A 4 -5.18 16.33 8.49
C LYS A 4 -4.10 15.57 7.69
N ARG A 5 -3.48 14.53 8.26
CA ARG A 5 -2.40 13.75 7.60
C ARG A 5 -2.86 12.38 7.10
N LEU A 6 -4.13 12.02 7.32
CA LEU A 6 -4.65 10.70 6.96
C LEU A 6 -5.37 10.77 5.61
N PHE A 7 -4.86 10.02 4.63
CA PHE A 7 -5.56 9.77 3.37
C PHE A 7 -6.54 8.61 3.53
N PHE A 8 -7.84 8.89 3.37
CA PHE A 8 -8.84 7.84 3.22
C PHE A 8 -8.86 7.39 1.76
N ALA A 9 -8.11 6.33 1.44
CA ALA A 9 -8.12 5.66 0.14
C ALA A 9 -8.47 4.17 0.33
N GLY A 10 -9.63 3.76 -0.17
CA GLY A 10 -10.11 2.38 -0.19
C GLY A 10 -11.54 2.33 -0.73
N ASP A 11 -12.06 1.15 -1.07
CA ASP A 11 -13.42 0.93 -1.60
C ASP A 11 -14.55 1.59 -0.78
N ALA A 12 -14.27 1.99 0.45
CA ALA A 12 -15.16 2.77 1.30
C ALA A 12 -15.35 4.24 0.87
N VAL A 13 -14.62 4.75 -0.13
CA VAL A 13 -14.75 6.13 -0.63
C VAL A 13 -16.14 6.41 -1.23
N HIS A 14 -16.95 5.38 -1.47
CA HIS A 14 -18.36 5.52 -1.87
C HIS A 14 -19.33 5.89 -0.73
N ILE A 15 -18.86 6.10 0.50
CA ILE A 15 -19.71 6.25 1.70
C ILE A 15 -20.00 7.72 2.10
N LEU A 16 -19.49 8.74 1.38
CA LEU A 16 -19.78 10.15 1.71
C LEU A 16 -20.84 10.79 0.78
N PRO A 17 -21.77 11.61 1.32
CA PRO A 17 -22.69 12.40 0.50
C PRO A 17 -21.93 13.33 -0.48
N PRO A 18 -22.44 13.56 -1.71
CA PRO A 18 -23.87 13.62 -2.05
C PRO A 18 -24.50 12.35 -2.61
N THR A 19 -23.81 11.21 -2.71
CA THR A 19 -24.43 9.95 -3.16
C THR A 19 -25.21 9.29 -2.01
N GLY A 20 -26.37 9.85 -1.68
CA GLY A 20 -27.25 9.44 -0.59
C GLY A 20 -27.82 8.02 -0.71
N ALA A 21 -27.05 7.00 -0.41
CA ALA A 21 -27.56 5.66 -0.15
C ALA A 21 -27.62 5.44 1.38
N LYS A 22 -28.78 5.74 2.01
CA LYS A 22 -29.02 5.46 3.44
C LYS A 22 -28.68 4.00 3.83
N GLY A 23 -28.77 3.06 2.89
CA GLY A 23 -28.38 1.67 3.08
C GLY A 23 -26.88 1.44 3.31
N LEU A 24 -26.00 2.32 2.81
CA LEU A 24 -24.56 2.20 3.04
C LEU A 24 -24.18 2.54 4.49
N ASN A 25 -24.81 3.54 5.11
CA ASN A 25 -24.58 3.83 6.53
C ASN A 25 -25.04 2.67 7.42
N THR A 26 -26.12 1.98 7.06
CA THR A 26 -26.55 0.75 7.73
C THR A 26 -25.55 -0.38 7.52
N ALA A 27 -25.07 -0.58 6.29
CA ALA A 27 -24.05 -1.59 6.00
C ALA A 27 -22.75 -1.34 6.76
N VAL A 28 -22.30 -0.08 6.90
CA VAL A 28 -21.10 0.23 7.69
C VAL A 28 -21.35 0.02 9.18
N LYS A 29 -22.56 0.30 9.69
CA LYS A 29 -22.94 -0.03 11.07
C LYS A 29 -22.96 -1.55 11.31
N ASP A 30 -23.42 -2.33 10.34
CA ASP A 30 -23.40 -3.78 10.40
C ASP A 30 -21.96 -4.31 10.36
N VAL A 31 -21.10 -3.73 9.51
CA VAL A 31 -19.66 -4.03 9.49
C VAL A 31 -19.05 -3.71 10.85
N GLN A 32 -19.23 -2.49 11.37
CA GLN A 32 -18.74 -2.10 12.69
C GLN A 32 -19.16 -3.07 13.80
N SER A 33 -20.42 -3.52 13.77
CA SER A 33 -20.98 -4.38 14.82
C SER A 33 -20.49 -5.83 14.73
N ASN A 34 -20.09 -6.29 13.54
CA ASN A 34 -19.71 -7.69 13.28
C ASN A 34 -18.22 -7.89 12.98
N ALA A 35 -17.47 -6.82 12.69
CA ALA A 35 -16.05 -6.85 12.40
C ALA A 35 -15.22 -6.92 13.69
N ALA A 36 -13.92 -7.15 13.51
CA ALA A 36 -12.99 -7.08 14.62
C ALA A 36 -12.91 -5.64 15.14
N ASN A 37 -13.07 -5.44 16.45
CA ASN A 37 -13.05 -4.10 17.04
C ASN A 37 -11.62 -3.52 17.08
N TRP A 38 -11.31 -2.53 16.24
CA TRP A 38 -10.01 -1.83 16.16
C TRP A 38 -9.83 -0.65 17.14
N MET A 39 -10.78 -0.42 18.05
CA MET A 39 -10.68 0.64 19.06
C MET A 39 -9.65 0.36 20.16
N ASN A 40 -9.18 -0.89 20.26
CA ASN A 40 -8.30 -1.36 21.35
C ASN A 40 -6.93 -1.85 20.83
N GLY A 41 -6.38 -1.18 19.82
CA GLY A 41 -5.08 -1.55 19.21
C GLY A 41 -5.19 -2.56 18.07
N LEU A 42 -4.03 -3.00 17.57
CA LEU A 42 -3.94 -3.95 16.46
C LEU A 42 -4.56 -5.31 16.80
N ARG A 43 -5.47 -5.77 15.93
CA ARG A 43 -6.26 -6.99 16.14
C ARG A 43 -5.61 -8.26 15.60
N THR A 44 -4.64 -8.09 14.72
CA THR A 44 -3.97 -9.18 14.02
C THR A 44 -2.65 -8.66 13.46
N LYS A 45 -1.75 -9.60 13.13
CA LYS A 45 -0.51 -9.32 12.41
C LYS A 45 -0.69 -9.48 10.89
N HIS A 46 -1.86 -9.90 10.42
CA HIS A 46 -2.13 -10.11 9.00
C HIS A 46 -2.11 -8.77 8.26
N ASN A 47 -1.20 -8.61 7.30
CA ASN A 47 -0.89 -7.33 6.66
C ASN A 47 -2.12 -6.70 5.97
N ILE A 48 -2.93 -7.49 5.27
CA ILE A 48 -4.16 -7.01 4.60
C ILE A 48 -5.17 -6.52 5.62
N ASN A 49 -5.33 -7.23 6.74
CA ASN A 49 -6.30 -6.84 7.76
C ASN A 49 -5.86 -5.53 8.42
N ILE A 50 -4.55 -5.35 8.64
CA ILE A 50 -3.99 -4.09 9.12
C ILE A 50 -4.24 -2.97 8.11
N ALA A 51 -3.89 -3.16 6.83
CA ALA A 51 -4.03 -2.16 5.79
C ALA A 51 -5.50 -1.71 5.58
N GLN A 52 -6.45 -2.62 5.76
CA GLN A 52 -7.88 -2.33 5.63
C GLN A 52 -8.49 -1.76 6.92
N GLY A 53 -8.12 -2.31 8.09
CA GLY A 53 -8.79 -2.09 9.37
C GLY A 53 -8.18 -1.03 10.28
N CYS A 54 -6.91 -0.63 10.09
CA CYS A 54 -6.26 0.34 10.98
C CYS A 54 -6.98 1.71 11.04
N ARG A 55 -7.70 2.06 9.96
CA ARG A 55 -8.50 3.29 9.80
C ARG A 55 -9.97 3.15 10.18
N GLU A 56 -10.43 1.94 10.50
CA GLU A 56 -11.83 1.64 10.82
C GLU A 56 -12.36 2.52 11.97
N PRO A 57 -11.61 2.80 13.05
CA PRO A 57 -12.07 3.73 14.09
C PRO A 57 -12.45 5.11 13.53
N ALA A 58 -11.69 5.66 12.59
CA ALA A 58 -12.02 6.94 11.99
C ALA A 58 -13.30 6.89 11.14
N LEU A 59 -13.57 5.76 10.47
CA LEU A 59 -14.82 5.54 9.74
C LEU A 59 -16.03 5.44 10.69
N ASP A 60 -15.86 4.76 11.82
CA ASP A 60 -16.88 4.62 12.87
C ASP A 60 -17.33 5.97 13.43
N SER A 61 -16.44 6.96 13.47
CA SER A 61 -16.78 8.32 13.92
C SER A 61 -17.96 8.89 13.13
N PHE A 62 -18.09 8.61 11.83
CA PHE A 62 -19.18 9.13 11.01
C PHE A 62 -20.55 8.52 11.34
N ILE A 63 -20.58 7.36 12.00
CA ILE A 63 -21.82 6.62 12.33
C ILE A 63 -22.22 6.83 13.78
N VAL A 64 -21.25 6.81 14.69
CA VAL A 64 -21.48 6.83 16.14
C VAL A 64 -21.54 8.27 16.65
N ASN A 65 -20.44 9.01 16.48
CA ASN A 65 -20.33 10.39 16.92
C ASN A 65 -19.14 11.08 16.21
N SER A 66 -19.44 11.88 15.20
CA SER A 66 -18.41 12.53 14.37
C SER A 66 -17.63 13.62 15.12
N SER A 67 -18.11 14.04 16.30
CA SER A 67 -17.45 15.04 17.13
C SER A 67 -16.51 14.43 18.17
N ASP A 68 -16.51 13.11 18.36
CA ASP A 68 -15.66 12.46 19.36
C ASP A 68 -14.23 12.27 18.81
N PRO A 69 -13.22 12.98 19.37
CA PRO A 69 -11.85 12.89 18.89
C PRO A 69 -11.20 11.53 19.14
N CYS A 70 -11.74 10.70 20.05
CA CYS A 70 -11.18 9.40 20.43
C CYS A 70 -11.03 8.46 19.21
N PHE A 71 -12.01 8.43 18.32
CA PHE A 71 -12.01 7.59 17.11
C PHE A 71 -10.85 7.92 16.15
N ILE A 72 -10.66 9.21 15.89
CA ILE A 72 -9.58 9.69 15.04
C ILE A 72 -8.23 9.42 15.71
N GLN A 73 -8.10 9.74 17.00
CA GLN A 73 -6.86 9.52 17.73
C GLN A 73 -6.49 8.03 17.76
N THR A 74 -7.46 7.15 17.91
CA THR A 74 -7.23 5.69 17.92
C THR A 74 -6.72 5.19 16.56
N SER A 75 -7.22 5.73 15.45
CA SER A 75 -6.67 5.41 14.12
C SER A 75 -5.21 5.84 13.99
N TYR A 76 -4.85 7.02 14.50
CA TYR A 76 -3.45 7.46 14.53
C TYR A 76 -2.58 6.57 15.42
N ASN A 77 -3.05 6.21 16.61
CA ASN A 77 -2.32 5.32 17.51
C ASN A 77 -2.08 3.93 16.86
N ASN A 78 -3.10 3.37 16.19
CA ASN A 78 -2.97 2.12 15.45
C ASN A 78 -1.92 2.25 14.32
N TYR A 79 -1.99 3.33 13.55
CA TYR A 79 -1.03 3.60 12.48
C TYR A 79 0.40 3.76 13.01
N GLU A 80 0.60 4.54 14.07
CA GLU A 80 1.90 4.70 14.73
C GLU A 80 2.45 3.37 15.22
N GLN A 81 1.60 2.52 15.80
CA GLN A 81 2.01 1.17 16.20
C GLN A 81 2.52 0.35 15.01
N VAL A 82 1.79 0.33 13.88
CA VAL A 82 2.22 -0.39 12.67
C VAL A 82 3.54 0.15 12.14
N MET A 83 3.69 1.47 12.07
CA MET A 83 4.92 2.09 11.58
C MET A 83 6.11 1.77 12.48
N ASN A 84 5.93 1.86 13.80
CA ASN A 84 6.99 1.57 14.76
C ASN A 84 7.40 0.09 14.76
N GLU A 85 6.47 -0.82 14.53
CA GLU A 85 6.74 -2.27 14.60
C GLU A 85 7.15 -2.89 13.26
N PHE A 86 6.59 -2.42 12.14
CA PHE A 86 6.65 -3.11 10.83
C PHE A 86 6.92 -2.19 9.64
N GLY A 87 6.95 -0.87 9.84
CA GLY A 87 6.94 0.11 8.76
C GLY A 87 8.14 1.05 8.74
N GLN A 88 7.85 2.33 8.48
CA GLN A 88 8.81 3.39 8.13
C GLN A 88 9.36 3.31 6.71
N PHE A 89 8.63 2.66 5.80
CA PHE A 89 8.88 2.81 4.37
C PHE A 89 8.27 4.11 3.85
N SER A 90 8.75 4.57 2.70
CA SER A 90 8.22 5.75 2.00
C SER A 90 6.69 5.66 1.83
N GLY A 91 6.02 6.81 1.79
CA GLY A 91 4.55 6.87 1.66
C GLY A 91 3.78 6.43 2.93
N GLY A 92 4.45 6.14 4.04
CA GLY A 92 3.78 5.56 5.22
C GLY A 92 3.55 4.06 5.08
N GLY A 93 4.42 3.40 4.29
CA GLY A 93 4.36 1.99 4.01
C GLY A 93 4.84 1.10 5.16
N PHE A 94 4.33 -0.13 5.16
CA PHE A 94 4.84 -1.25 5.95
C PHE A 94 4.83 -2.51 5.11
N ALA A 95 5.60 -3.51 5.53
CA ALA A 95 5.72 -4.76 4.79
C ALA A 95 5.46 -5.98 5.67
N GLY A 96 5.02 -7.06 5.03
CA GLY A 96 4.72 -8.32 5.69
C GLY A 96 4.55 -9.43 4.67
N ASP A 97 5.10 -10.60 4.97
CA ASP A 97 4.95 -11.83 4.19
C ASP A 97 3.72 -12.58 4.70
N GLU A 98 2.53 -12.08 4.32
CA GLU A 98 1.19 -12.43 4.84
C GLU A 98 0.93 -11.97 6.29
N ASN A 99 1.80 -12.36 7.22
CA ASN A 99 1.81 -11.84 8.58
C ASN A 99 3.06 -11.00 8.83
N CYS A 100 2.86 -9.81 9.39
CA CYS A 100 3.93 -8.97 9.88
C CYS A 100 4.73 -9.70 10.97
N ARG A 101 6.05 -9.65 10.86
CA ARG A 101 6.97 -10.34 11.77
C ARG A 101 7.73 -9.31 12.60
N GLN A 102 7.58 -9.39 13.91
CA GLN A 102 8.24 -8.47 14.85
C GLN A 102 9.77 -8.61 14.72
N GLY A 103 10.47 -7.48 14.59
CA GLY A 103 11.93 -7.44 14.43
C GLY A 103 12.42 -7.69 13.00
N PHE A 104 11.52 -7.80 12.02
CA PHE A 104 11.86 -7.99 10.60
C PHE A 104 11.35 -6.82 9.75
N SER A 105 11.92 -5.63 9.93
CA SER A 105 11.66 -4.42 9.13
C SER A 105 12.79 -4.13 8.13
N ASP A 106 13.60 -5.13 7.82
CA ASP A 106 14.83 -4.95 7.04
C ASP A 106 14.56 -4.76 5.54
N PRO A 107 15.54 -4.26 4.76
CA PRO A 107 15.37 -3.92 3.35
C PRO A 107 14.91 -5.05 2.42
N ARG A 108 14.98 -6.32 2.85
CA ARG A 108 14.40 -7.46 2.11
C ARG A 108 12.88 -7.34 1.97
N GLN A 109 12.25 -6.52 2.80
CA GLN A 109 10.84 -6.19 2.73
C GLN A 109 10.56 -4.79 2.14
N GLY A 110 11.59 -4.06 1.70
CA GLY A 110 11.44 -2.77 1.05
C GLY A 110 10.71 -2.87 -0.28
N PHE A 111 10.00 -1.81 -0.65
CA PHE A 111 9.15 -1.79 -1.85
C PHE A 111 9.93 -2.03 -3.14
N GLU A 112 11.09 -1.38 -3.32
CA GLU A 112 11.95 -1.62 -4.49
C GLU A 112 12.47 -3.07 -4.53
N THR A 113 13.00 -3.58 -3.42
CA THR A 113 13.47 -4.97 -3.33
C THR A 113 12.37 -5.96 -3.67
N CYS A 114 11.17 -5.76 -3.11
CA CYS A 114 10.01 -6.61 -3.35
C CYS A 114 9.51 -6.50 -4.79
N ALA A 115 9.45 -5.29 -5.37
CA ALA A 115 9.01 -5.07 -6.74
C ALA A 115 9.95 -5.75 -7.74
N PHE A 116 11.25 -5.46 -7.68
CA PHE A 116 12.19 -5.97 -8.67
C PHE A 116 12.53 -7.45 -8.49
N ASN A 117 12.65 -7.95 -7.24
CA ASN A 117 13.08 -9.33 -7.00
C ASN A 117 11.93 -10.31 -6.75
N SER A 118 10.92 -9.92 -5.97
CA SER A 118 9.88 -10.86 -5.52
C SER A 118 8.68 -10.87 -6.47
N LEU A 119 8.20 -9.69 -6.89
CA LEU A 119 7.05 -9.56 -7.80
C LEU A 119 7.42 -10.08 -9.18
N SER A 120 8.53 -9.63 -9.77
CA SER A 120 9.00 -10.15 -11.07
C SER A 120 9.15 -11.67 -11.07
N ALA A 121 9.73 -12.26 -10.01
CA ALA A 121 9.92 -13.70 -9.91
C ALA A 121 8.65 -14.50 -9.54
N ALA A 122 7.58 -13.82 -9.11
CA ALA A 122 6.29 -14.43 -8.86
C ALA A 122 5.46 -14.58 -10.14
N LEU A 123 5.79 -13.86 -11.21
CA LEU A 123 5.01 -13.77 -12.45
C LEU A 123 5.72 -14.49 -13.61
N ASP A 124 4.94 -14.99 -14.58
CA ASP A 124 5.53 -15.61 -15.76
C ASP A 124 5.97 -14.52 -16.74
N PRO A 125 7.00 -14.80 -17.56
CA PRO A 125 7.49 -13.82 -18.52
C PRO A 125 6.48 -13.49 -19.64
N PHE A 126 5.36 -14.23 -19.78
CA PHE A 126 4.35 -14.00 -20.80
C PHE A 126 3.17 -13.17 -20.29
N LEU A 127 3.47 -11.96 -19.81
CA LEU A 127 2.49 -10.96 -19.33
C LEU A 127 1.77 -11.36 -18.03
N ALA A 128 2.46 -12.04 -17.11
CA ALA A 128 1.92 -12.31 -15.77
C ALA A 128 0.56 -13.05 -15.78
N ARG A 129 0.34 -13.93 -16.76
CA ARG A 129 -0.87 -14.77 -16.91
C ARG A 129 -0.99 -15.82 -15.82
N SER A 130 0.10 -16.16 -15.16
CA SER A 130 0.16 -17.11 -14.06
C SER A 130 1.03 -16.53 -12.97
N THR A 131 0.76 -16.94 -11.73
CA THR A 131 1.45 -16.40 -10.56
C THR A 131 1.78 -17.51 -9.57
N ARG A 132 2.76 -17.25 -8.71
CA ARG A 132 3.09 -18.05 -7.54
C ARG A 132 2.79 -17.25 -6.28
N TYR A 133 2.05 -17.85 -5.35
CA TYR A 133 1.60 -17.17 -4.13
C TYR A 133 2.77 -16.76 -3.21
N ILE A 134 3.69 -17.69 -2.92
CA ILE A 134 4.92 -17.38 -2.16
C ILE A 134 6.13 -17.47 -3.06
N THR A 135 6.87 -16.36 -3.13
CA THR A 135 8.23 -16.32 -3.66
C THR A 135 9.23 -16.31 -2.52
N CYS A 136 10.03 -17.36 -2.41
CA CYS A 136 11.10 -17.44 -1.42
C CYS A 136 12.49 -17.53 -2.09
N PRO A 137 13.52 -16.90 -1.50
CA PRO A 137 14.90 -17.06 -1.94
C PRO A 137 15.31 -18.53 -1.93
N ASN A 138 16.09 -18.96 -2.92
CA ASN A 138 16.59 -20.34 -3.04
C ASN A 138 15.49 -21.41 -3.11
N SER A 139 14.30 -21.07 -3.61
CA SER A 139 13.26 -22.04 -3.91
C SER A 139 13.66 -22.91 -5.12
N ILE A 140 14.28 -24.05 -4.84
CA ILE A 140 14.77 -24.98 -5.88
C ILE A 140 13.66 -25.83 -6.50
N GLN A 141 12.43 -25.79 -5.95
CA GLN A 141 11.35 -26.66 -6.38
C GLN A 141 9.99 -25.96 -6.31
N LEU A 142 9.30 -25.93 -7.45
CA LEU A 142 7.87 -25.66 -7.52
C LEU A 142 7.08 -26.91 -7.17
N VAL A 143 6.07 -26.77 -6.31
CA VAL A 143 5.33 -27.93 -5.77
C VAL A 143 3.83 -27.73 -5.92
N ASN A 144 3.23 -28.51 -6.82
CA ASN A 144 1.77 -28.65 -6.97
C ASN A 144 1.19 -29.64 -5.93
N LYS A 145 1.55 -29.46 -4.65
CA LYS A 145 1.02 -30.22 -3.51
C LYS A 145 0.99 -29.35 -2.27
N LEU A 146 -0.03 -29.57 -1.43
CA LEU A 146 -0.14 -28.89 -0.16
C LEU A 146 1.06 -29.24 0.73
N LYS A 147 1.59 -28.24 1.44
CA LYS A 147 2.60 -28.43 2.46
C LYS A 147 1.91 -28.64 3.80
N THR A 148 2.17 -29.77 4.47
CA THR A 148 1.40 -30.22 5.64
C THR A 148 2.20 -30.19 6.95
N LYS A 149 3.47 -29.80 6.92
CA LYS A 149 4.34 -29.75 8.13
C LYS A 149 4.38 -28.35 8.76
N GLY A 150 3.35 -27.53 8.54
CA GLY A 150 3.28 -26.15 9.05
C GLY A 150 4.29 -25.20 8.39
N GLN A 151 4.77 -25.52 7.19
CA GLN A 151 5.68 -24.62 6.46
C GLN A 151 5.00 -23.30 6.06
N PHE A 152 3.68 -23.34 5.87
CA PHE A 152 2.87 -22.17 5.56
C PHE A 152 1.58 -22.19 6.36
N GLN A 153 1.01 -21.00 6.55
CA GLN A 153 -0.23 -20.82 7.32
C GLN A 153 -1.48 -21.13 6.49
N ASN A 154 -1.45 -20.87 5.18
CA ASN A 154 -2.55 -21.18 4.30
C ASN A 154 -2.65 -22.68 3.98
N THR A 155 -3.88 -23.13 3.77
CA THR A 155 -4.24 -24.52 3.53
C THR A 155 -4.38 -24.87 2.05
N PHE A 156 -3.89 -24.01 1.15
CA PHE A 156 -3.84 -24.24 -0.30
C PHE A 156 -2.39 -24.32 -0.82
N LEU A 157 -2.26 -24.60 -2.12
CA LEU A 157 -0.98 -24.75 -2.79
C LEU A 157 -0.27 -23.39 -2.88
N MET A 158 0.87 -23.16 -2.24
CA MET A 158 1.48 -21.81 -2.23
C MET A 158 2.74 -21.67 -3.11
N LEU A 159 3.30 -22.79 -3.56
CA LEU A 159 4.59 -22.85 -4.27
C LEU A 159 4.47 -23.23 -5.75
N VAL A 160 3.25 -23.38 -6.26
CA VAL A 160 3.02 -23.74 -7.66
C VAL A 160 2.77 -22.49 -8.50
N PHE A 161 3.21 -22.56 -9.75
CA PHE A 161 2.92 -21.58 -10.78
C PHE A 161 1.59 -21.94 -11.45
N ILE A 162 0.53 -21.16 -11.22
CA ILE A 162 -0.80 -21.43 -11.78
C ILE A 162 -1.54 -20.14 -12.16
N SER A 163 -2.37 -20.23 -13.20
CA SER A 163 -3.33 -19.19 -13.63
C SER A 163 -4.62 -19.19 -12.80
N ASP A 164 -4.62 -19.85 -11.65
CA ASP A 164 -5.85 -20.28 -11.00
C ASP A 164 -6.41 -19.22 -10.03
N VAL A 165 -7.35 -18.44 -10.56
CA VAL A 165 -8.12 -17.45 -9.79
C VAL A 165 -9.01 -18.08 -8.71
N TYR A 166 -9.30 -19.39 -8.76
CA TYR A 166 -10.17 -20.03 -7.77
C TYR A 166 -9.42 -20.39 -6.49
N HIS A 167 -8.13 -20.73 -6.60
CA HIS A 167 -7.27 -21.03 -5.46
C HIS A 167 -6.51 -19.80 -4.94
N TYR A 168 -6.10 -18.87 -5.81
CA TYR A 168 -5.28 -17.70 -5.42
C TYR A 168 -6.07 -16.39 -5.33
N ARG A 169 -7.39 -16.46 -5.13
CA ARG A 169 -8.35 -15.33 -5.23
C ARG A 169 -7.79 -13.97 -4.80
N CYS A 170 -7.41 -13.80 -3.54
CA CYS A 170 -6.98 -12.49 -3.02
C CYS A 170 -5.71 -11.96 -3.70
N CYS A 171 -4.70 -12.80 -3.90
CA CYS A 171 -3.44 -12.39 -4.52
C CYS A 171 -3.55 -12.25 -6.03
N ALA A 172 -4.31 -13.12 -6.70
CA ALA A 172 -4.52 -13.10 -8.14
C ALA A 172 -5.14 -11.78 -8.65
N HIS A 173 -6.02 -11.16 -7.85
CA HIS A 173 -6.63 -9.86 -8.21
C HIS A 173 -5.78 -8.65 -7.81
N ASN A 174 -4.82 -8.82 -6.89
CA ASN A 174 -4.05 -7.71 -6.33
C ASN A 174 -2.62 -7.62 -6.88
N PHE A 175 -2.00 -8.73 -7.34
CA PHE A 175 -0.61 -8.70 -7.81
C PHE A 175 -0.43 -7.77 -9.01
N GLU A 176 -1.46 -7.70 -9.86
CA GLU A 176 -1.47 -6.89 -11.07
C GLU A 176 -1.46 -5.38 -10.74
N CYS A 177 -1.91 -5.00 -9.54
CA CYS A 177 -1.80 -3.63 -9.04
C CYS A 177 -0.40 -3.29 -8.50
N GLY A 178 0.52 -4.25 -8.37
CA GLY A 178 1.85 -4.02 -7.81
C GLY A 178 2.66 -2.97 -8.58
N TRP A 179 2.74 -3.09 -9.91
CA TRP A 179 3.43 -2.11 -10.76
C TRP A 179 2.70 -0.77 -10.88
N PRO A 180 1.36 -0.72 -11.06
CA PRO A 180 0.61 0.52 -10.93
C PRO A 180 0.88 1.26 -9.62
N TYR A 181 0.81 0.58 -8.47
CA TYR A 181 1.09 1.20 -7.17
C TYR A 181 2.55 1.63 -7.03
N TYR A 182 3.50 0.87 -7.58
CA TYR A 182 4.90 1.31 -7.62
C TYR A 182 5.04 2.62 -8.39
N SER A 183 4.44 2.72 -9.57
CA SER A 183 4.44 3.93 -10.41
C SER A 183 3.76 5.12 -9.73
N GLU A 184 2.66 4.91 -9.01
CA GLU A 184 1.96 5.95 -8.26
C GLU A 184 2.81 6.54 -7.12
N GLU A 185 3.67 5.71 -6.51
CA GLU A 185 4.46 6.07 -5.33
C GLU A 185 5.90 6.53 -5.67
N LEU A 186 6.23 6.69 -6.97
CA LEU A 186 7.54 7.22 -7.42
C LEU A 186 7.78 8.65 -6.90
N TRP A 187 6.75 9.49 -6.96
CA TRP A 187 6.82 10.91 -6.58
C TRP A 187 5.76 11.25 -5.55
N LEU A 188 6.20 11.79 -4.40
CA LEU A 188 5.31 12.18 -3.31
C LEU A 188 5.39 13.67 -3.01
N ALA A 189 4.24 14.28 -2.71
CA ALA A 189 4.21 15.62 -2.14
C ALA A 189 4.68 15.58 -0.68
N THR A 190 5.51 16.55 -0.28
CA THR A 190 5.95 16.68 1.11
C THR A 190 5.06 17.67 1.88
N TRP A 191 5.03 17.52 3.21
CA TRP A 191 4.20 18.35 4.10
C TRP A 191 4.50 19.86 4.05
N ASN A 192 5.68 20.23 3.57
CA ASN A 192 6.15 21.61 3.45
C ASN A 192 6.06 22.14 2.00
N ASN A 193 5.13 21.61 1.20
CA ASN A 193 4.92 21.98 -0.22
C ASN A 193 6.12 21.67 -1.12
N GLY A 194 6.83 20.58 -0.85
CA GLY A 194 7.93 20.07 -1.68
C GLY A 194 7.52 18.83 -2.48
N LEU A 195 8.50 18.27 -3.19
CA LEU A 195 8.41 16.97 -3.86
C LEU A 195 9.51 16.05 -3.33
N CYS A 196 9.20 14.76 -3.26
CA CYS A 196 10.11 13.69 -2.87
C CYS A 196 10.14 12.64 -3.99
N ALA A 197 11.31 12.36 -4.55
CA ALA A 197 11.55 11.13 -5.29
C ALA A 197 11.62 10.00 -4.28
N SER A 198 10.53 9.26 -4.15
CA SER A 198 10.28 8.28 -3.08
C SER A 198 10.79 6.89 -3.44
N MET A 199 10.74 6.56 -4.72
CA MET A 199 11.28 5.34 -5.35
C MET A 199 11.79 5.69 -6.74
N HIS A 200 12.65 4.84 -7.29
CA HIS A 200 13.34 5.13 -8.56
C HIS A 200 12.82 4.29 -9.72
N ALA A 201 12.54 4.99 -10.82
CA ALA A 201 12.32 4.46 -12.17
C ALA A 201 12.29 5.64 -13.15
N ALA A 202 12.57 5.37 -14.43
CA ALA A 202 12.38 6.38 -15.48
C ALA A 202 10.95 6.93 -15.45
N SER A 203 10.81 8.24 -15.18
CA SER A 203 9.51 8.84 -14.89
C SER A 203 9.50 10.36 -15.13
N GLN A 204 8.30 10.93 -15.13
CA GLN A 204 8.08 12.37 -15.22
C GLN A 204 6.98 12.79 -14.25
N VAL A 205 7.23 13.85 -13.48
CA VAL A 205 6.24 14.49 -12.62
C VAL A 205 6.09 15.96 -12.98
N THR A 206 4.86 16.45 -12.98
CA THR A 206 4.54 17.88 -13.07
C THR A 206 3.67 18.28 -11.88
N ALA A 207 4.13 19.19 -11.04
CA ALA A 207 3.42 19.61 -9.84
C ALA A 207 3.73 21.06 -9.44
N LEU A 208 2.89 21.62 -8.58
CA LEU A 208 3.11 22.93 -7.95
C LEU A 208 3.97 22.74 -6.69
N VAL A 209 5.08 23.48 -6.61
CA VAL A 209 6.07 23.36 -5.54
C VAL A 209 6.31 24.72 -4.89
N GLY A 210 6.34 24.76 -3.56
CA GLY A 210 6.54 25.96 -2.75
C GLY A 210 5.25 26.56 -2.16
N PRO A 211 5.37 27.60 -1.33
CA PRO A 211 4.24 28.27 -0.69
C PRO A 211 3.39 29.09 -1.68
N ASN A 212 2.20 29.53 -1.25
CA ASN A 212 1.34 30.47 -1.98
C ASN A 212 0.97 30.04 -3.41
N ASN A 213 0.31 28.89 -3.56
CA ASN A 213 0.00 28.22 -4.83
C ASN A 213 1.20 27.67 -5.61
N GLY A 214 2.44 27.88 -5.13
CA GLY A 214 3.65 27.26 -5.67
C GLY A 214 4.02 27.71 -7.08
N ILE A 215 5.12 27.15 -7.57
CA ILE A 215 5.60 27.29 -8.95
C ILE A 215 5.42 25.94 -9.63
N GLN A 216 4.98 25.94 -10.89
CA GLN A 216 4.88 24.70 -11.64
C GLN A 216 6.28 24.20 -12.02
N VAL A 217 6.63 23.02 -11.53
CA VAL A 217 7.88 22.33 -11.84
C VAL A 217 7.54 21.04 -12.57
N THR A 218 8.25 20.78 -13.65
CA THR A 218 8.31 19.46 -14.29
C THR A 218 9.70 18.87 -14.04
N ILE A 219 9.74 17.65 -13.52
CA ILE A 219 10.97 16.90 -13.29
C ILE A 219 10.90 15.63 -14.12
N VAL A 220 11.93 15.38 -14.92
CA VAL A 220 12.12 14.12 -15.64
C VAL A 220 13.26 13.35 -14.98
N GLU A 221 12.98 12.15 -14.52
CA GLU A 221 13.96 11.21 -14.01
C GLU A 221 14.33 10.23 -15.14
N GLU A 222 15.61 10.24 -15.54
CA GLU A 222 16.18 9.33 -16.52
C GLU A 222 17.21 8.43 -15.83
N ASN A 223 16.96 7.13 -15.82
CA ASN A 223 17.85 6.13 -15.25
C ASN A 223 17.58 4.74 -15.86
N GLU A 224 18.54 3.83 -15.67
CA GLU A 224 18.38 2.39 -15.93
C GLU A 224 18.25 1.59 -14.62
N TYR A 225 17.85 2.23 -13.51
CA TYR A 225 17.63 1.55 -12.23
C TYR A 225 16.62 0.40 -12.42
N PRO A 226 16.86 -0.79 -11.84
CA PRO A 226 17.91 -1.15 -10.88
C PRO A 226 19.20 -1.73 -11.51
N PHE A 227 19.41 -1.56 -12.82
CA PHE A 227 20.58 -2.10 -13.54
C PHE A 227 21.77 -1.14 -13.61
N ASP A 228 21.52 0.15 -13.36
CA ASP A 228 22.54 1.18 -13.15
C ASP A 228 22.24 1.94 -11.85
N ASP A 229 23.29 2.45 -11.22
CA ASP A 229 23.26 3.18 -9.95
C ASP A 229 23.23 4.72 -10.17
N THR A 230 23.27 5.16 -11.44
CA THR A 230 23.23 6.58 -11.80
C THR A 230 21.81 7.03 -12.11
N ILE A 231 21.36 8.10 -11.43
CA ILE A 231 20.04 8.70 -11.65
C ILE A 231 20.21 10.16 -12.09
N HIS A 232 19.64 10.50 -13.24
CA HIS A 232 19.64 11.86 -13.78
C HIS A 232 18.28 12.52 -13.60
N PHE A 233 18.27 13.74 -13.03
CA PHE A 233 17.07 14.55 -12.91
C PHE A 233 17.19 15.81 -13.78
N HIS A 234 16.23 15.99 -14.68
CA HIS A 234 16.11 17.19 -15.51
C HIS A 234 14.97 18.05 -15.00
N PHE A 235 15.25 19.31 -14.70
CA PHE A 235 14.28 20.23 -14.10
C PHE A 235 13.83 21.28 -15.12
N GLN A 236 12.53 21.45 -15.25
CA GLN A 236 11.90 22.54 -15.98
C GLN A 236 11.02 23.32 -15.01
N ILE A 237 11.37 24.57 -14.75
CA ILE A 237 10.65 25.45 -13.82
C ILE A 237 9.95 26.53 -14.65
N ILE A 238 8.62 26.56 -14.60
CA ILE A 238 7.81 27.57 -15.28
C ILE A 238 7.38 28.59 -14.23
N ASP A 239 8.13 29.68 -14.10
CA ASP A 239 7.75 30.80 -13.24
C ASP A 239 6.74 31.70 -13.96
N THR A 240 5.48 31.65 -13.54
CA THR A 240 4.42 32.50 -14.10
C THR A 240 4.42 33.92 -13.53
N ASN A 241 5.33 34.26 -12.60
CA ASN A 241 5.42 35.59 -11.98
C ASN A 241 6.43 36.54 -12.66
N THR A 242 6.96 36.18 -13.84
CA THR A 242 7.78 37.07 -14.67
C THR A 242 6.96 37.65 -15.84
N ILE A 243 6.04 38.56 -15.53
CA ILE A 243 5.51 39.58 -16.48
C ILE A 243 5.41 40.91 -15.75
#